data_AF-A0A8J5W5W4-F1
#
_entry.id   AF-A0A8J5W5W4-F1
#
_cell.length_a   1.000
_cell.length_b   1.000
_cell.length_c   1.000
_cell.angle_alpha   90.00
_cell.angle_beta   90.00
_cell.angle_gamma   90.00
#
_symmetry.space_group_name_H-M   'P 1'
#
loop_
_entity.id
_entity.type
_entity.pdbx_description
1 polymer ?
#
loop_
_entity_poly.entity_id
_entity_poly.type
_entity_poly.pdbx_seq_one_letter_code
_entity_poly.pdbx_strand_id
1 'polypeptide(L)'
;MMSWQAVCAPKHMGGMGFMDIRAMNQALLCKWIYNIEQGREGTCYMILRNKYNINRGTLQSDMCRGSFFWKGLNKVKMWVRLGCGFEVGSGSATSFWHDVWEGDTPLKSMFPELFEGCQDKNLTILETVKKVQENSLFRRSLRGEDVQNWAVLSEIIGRVERGVGPDRIRWLLDKKGFSSSSIYDLIVYRGVVDVDSMIIWKCGVP
;
A
#
# COMPACT_ATOMS: atom_id res chain seq x y z
N MET A 1 33.36 11.34 0.63
CA MET A 1 32.44 11.53 1.77
C MET A 1 31.38 10.43 1.69
N MET A 2 31.19 9.67 2.76
CA MET A 2 30.15 8.64 2.82
C MET A 2 28.77 9.30 2.88
N SER A 3 27.79 8.77 2.16
CA SER A 3 26.43 9.32 2.19
C SER A 3 25.77 9.03 3.53
N TRP A 4 24.93 9.97 4.02
CA TRP A 4 24.16 9.77 5.25
C TRP A 4 23.28 8.51 5.20
N GLN A 5 22.82 8.13 4.00
CA GLN A 5 22.05 6.91 3.75
C GLN A 5 22.84 5.64 4.08
N ALA A 6 24.13 5.59 3.74
CA ALA A 6 24.98 4.44 4.07
C ALA A 6 25.25 4.32 5.58
N VAL A 7 25.39 5.45 6.28
CA VAL A 7 25.56 5.47 7.75
C VAL A 7 24.29 4.99 8.47
N CYS A 8 23.12 5.37 7.96
CA CYS A 8 21.82 4.99 8.52
C CYS A 8 21.36 3.57 8.15
N ALA A 9 22.10 2.83 7.33
CA ALA A 9 21.79 1.42 7.09
C ALA A 9 21.97 0.57 8.37
N PRO A 10 21.19 -0.51 8.59
CA PRO A 10 21.30 -1.32 9.78
C PRO A 10 22.61 -2.10 9.66
N LYS A 11 23.13 -2.52 10.80
CA LYS A 11 24.36 -3.32 10.80
C LYS A 11 24.25 -4.59 9.96
N HIS A 12 23.07 -5.21 9.96
CA HIS A 12 22.78 -6.42 9.18
C HIS A 12 22.57 -6.17 7.68
N MET A 13 22.61 -4.93 7.18
CA MET A 13 22.60 -4.60 5.75
C MET A 13 23.80 -3.76 5.31
N GLY A 14 24.88 -3.74 6.11
CA GLY A 14 26.11 -3.05 5.74
C GLY A 14 26.14 -1.55 6.08
N GLY A 15 25.37 -1.09 7.06
CA GLY A 15 25.53 0.26 7.63
C GLY A 15 26.02 0.28 9.08
N MET A 16 26.14 1.48 9.64
CA MET A 16 26.63 1.66 11.02
C MET A 16 25.52 1.52 12.06
N GLY A 17 24.26 1.46 11.64
CA GLY A 17 23.09 1.26 12.49
C GLY A 17 22.54 2.55 13.12
N PHE A 18 22.91 3.73 12.61
CA PHE A 18 22.27 4.97 13.04
C PHE A 18 20.83 5.04 12.53
N MET A 19 19.91 5.51 13.37
CA MET A 19 18.51 5.62 12.97
C MET A 19 18.30 6.85 12.07
N ASP A 20 17.72 6.65 10.89
CA ASP A 20 17.20 7.78 10.11
C ASP A 20 15.89 8.27 10.73
N ILE A 21 15.96 9.40 11.42
CA ILE A 21 14.82 10.01 12.12
C ILE A 21 13.67 10.32 11.16
N ARG A 22 13.96 10.69 9.90
CA ARG A 22 12.91 10.97 8.90
C ARG A 22 12.19 9.71 8.49
N ALA A 23 12.93 8.63 8.24
CA ALA A 23 12.34 7.33 7.92
C ALA A 23 11.56 6.75 9.12
N MET A 24 12.08 6.90 10.34
CA MET A 24 11.38 6.50 11.56
C MET A 24 10.08 7.29 11.76
N ASN A 25 10.09 8.60 11.52
CA ASN A 25 8.86 9.40 11.57
C ASN A 25 7.84 8.93 10.53
N GLN A 26 8.27 8.59 9.31
CA GLN A 26 7.38 8.00 8.29
C GLN A 26 6.82 6.64 8.74
N ALA A 27 7.63 5.78 9.35
CA ALA A 27 7.20 4.50 9.91
C ALA A 27 6.14 4.67 11.02
N LEU A 28 6.31 5.68 11.87
CA LEU A 28 5.32 6.02 12.90
C LEU A 28 4.02 6.57 12.29
N LEU A 29 4.09 7.37 11.24
CA LEU A 29 2.90 7.81 10.49
C LEU A 29 2.19 6.62 9.81
N CYS A 30 2.93 5.63 9.29
CA CYS A 30 2.35 4.40 8.76
C CYS A 30 1.55 3.63 9.83
N LYS A 31 2.04 3.60 11.08
CA LYS A 31 1.33 3.00 12.22
C LYS A 31 -0.02 3.67 12.47
N TRP A 32 -0.09 4.98 12.33
CA TRP A 32 -1.35 5.71 12.46
C TRP A 32 -2.35 5.29 11.40
N ILE A 33 -1.95 5.23 10.13
CA ILE A 33 -2.83 4.77 9.04
C ILE A 33 -3.27 3.33 9.31
N TYR A 34 -2.34 2.42 9.61
CA TYR A 34 -2.66 1.02 9.88
C TYR A 34 -3.68 0.87 11.01
N ASN A 35 -3.53 1.62 12.11
CA ASN A 35 -4.48 1.59 13.22
C ASN A 35 -5.86 2.15 12.84
N ILE A 36 -5.91 3.20 12.00
CA ILE A 36 -7.18 3.75 11.50
C ILE A 36 -7.89 2.73 10.61
N GLU A 37 -7.18 2.05 9.71
CA GLU A 37 -7.76 1.02 8.84
C GLU A 37 -8.20 -0.23 9.61
N GLN A 38 -7.45 -0.64 10.64
CA GLN A 38 -7.80 -1.78 11.50
C GLN A 38 -9.03 -1.55 12.39
N GLY A 39 -9.73 -0.43 12.25
CA GLY A 39 -10.91 -0.20 13.07
C GLY A 39 -10.60 0.19 14.52
N ARG A 40 -9.33 0.40 14.92
CA ARG A 40 -8.99 0.59 16.35
C ARG A 40 -9.79 1.71 16.99
N GLU A 41 -10.39 1.38 18.11
CA GLU A 41 -11.16 2.33 18.91
C GLU A 41 -10.20 3.19 19.73
N GLY A 42 -10.39 4.50 19.63
CA GLY A 42 -9.60 5.49 20.33
C GLY A 42 -10.06 6.87 19.93
N THR A 43 -10.18 7.78 20.91
CA THR A 43 -10.74 9.12 20.70
C THR A 43 -10.03 9.87 19.56
N CYS A 44 -8.69 9.76 19.47
CA CYS A 44 -7.94 10.36 18.38
C CYS A 44 -8.29 9.79 17.00
N TYR A 45 -8.47 8.47 16.88
CA TYR A 45 -8.84 7.83 15.62
C TYR A 45 -10.25 8.21 15.18
N MET A 46 -11.20 8.28 16.13
CA MET A 46 -12.57 8.75 15.85
C MET A 46 -12.60 10.21 15.40
N ILE A 47 -11.86 11.09 16.09
CA ILE A 47 -11.74 12.51 15.70
C ILE A 47 -11.18 12.62 14.28
N LEU A 48 -10.13 11.85 13.94
CA LEU A 48 -9.54 11.86 12.60
C LEU A 48 -10.53 11.37 11.53
N ARG A 49 -11.23 10.25 11.78
CA ARG A 49 -12.23 9.71 10.85
C ARG A 49 -13.34 10.73 10.57
N ASN A 50 -13.86 11.37 11.61
CA ASN A 50 -14.94 12.35 11.49
C ASN A 50 -14.45 13.65 10.84
N LYS A 51 -13.26 14.14 11.23
CA LYS A 51 -12.71 15.39 10.70
C LYS A 51 -12.36 15.31 9.21
N TYR A 52 -11.91 14.15 8.75
CA TYR A 52 -11.44 13.96 7.38
C TYR A 52 -12.41 13.14 6.51
N ASN A 53 -13.62 12.85 7.00
CA ASN A 53 -14.66 12.09 6.29
C ASN A 53 -14.11 10.80 5.67
N ILE A 54 -13.43 9.99 6.49
CA ILE A 54 -12.82 8.73 6.06
C ILE A 54 -13.91 7.66 5.89
N ASN A 55 -14.74 7.80 4.86
CA ASN A 55 -15.83 6.85 4.55
C ASN A 55 -15.38 5.75 3.56
N ARG A 56 -14.35 6.02 2.74
CA ARG A 56 -13.81 5.11 1.71
C ARG A 56 -12.51 4.41 2.14
N GLY A 57 -12.15 4.47 3.42
CA GLY A 57 -10.79 4.14 3.87
C GLY A 57 -9.84 5.33 3.76
N THR A 58 -8.83 5.37 4.64
CA THR A 58 -7.82 6.45 4.71
C THR A 58 -6.94 6.41 3.47
N LEU A 59 -6.65 5.21 2.97
CA LEU A 59 -5.79 5.02 1.81
C LEU A 59 -6.38 5.61 0.54
N GLN A 60 -7.70 5.63 0.39
CA GLN A 60 -8.42 6.10 -0.80
C GLN A 60 -8.84 7.58 -0.70
N SER A 61 -8.73 8.22 0.47
CA SER A 61 -9.14 9.60 0.67
C SER A 61 -8.05 10.62 0.28
N ASP A 62 -8.11 11.22 -0.90
CA ASP A 62 -7.12 12.23 -1.33
C ASP A 62 -7.60 13.66 -1.02
N MET A 63 -7.59 14.01 0.25
CA MET A 63 -7.87 15.38 0.68
C MET A 63 -6.60 16.25 0.63
N CYS A 64 -6.51 17.12 -0.39
CA CYS A 64 -5.45 18.14 -0.52
C CYS A 64 -5.51 19.23 0.57
N ARG A 65 -6.70 19.46 1.14
CA ARG A 65 -6.91 20.41 2.24
C ARG A 65 -6.99 19.64 3.56
N GLY A 66 -5.99 19.85 4.42
CA GLY A 66 -5.90 19.16 5.70
C GLY A 66 -4.80 19.73 6.59
N SER A 67 -4.77 19.27 7.85
CA SER A 67 -3.71 19.65 8.80
C SER A 67 -2.35 19.16 8.32
N PHE A 68 -1.26 19.71 8.86
CA PHE A 68 0.09 19.19 8.58
C PHE A 68 0.22 17.70 8.88
N PHE A 69 -0.45 17.23 9.94
CA PHE A 69 -0.52 15.81 10.28
C PHE A 69 -1.20 14.98 9.18
N TRP A 70 -2.36 15.42 8.69
CA TRP A 70 -3.08 14.74 7.60
C TRP A 70 -2.28 14.71 6.29
N LYS A 71 -1.61 15.83 5.95
CA LYS A 71 -0.67 15.87 4.82
C LYS A 71 0.48 14.89 5.01
N GLY A 72 0.98 14.73 6.24
CA GLY A 72 1.97 13.71 6.60
C GLY A 72 1.47 12.28 6.37
N LEU A 73 0.25 11.97 6.81
CA LEU A 73 -0.38 10.67 6.55
C LEU A 73 -0.53 10.40 5.04
N ASN A 74 -1.05 11.38 4.28
CA ASN A 74 -1.20 11.23 2.83
C ASN A 74 0.12 10.91 2.12
N LYS A 75 1.25 11.49 2.58
CA LYS A 75 2.57 11.23 2.01
C LYS A 75 3.08 9.80 2.23
N VAL A 76 2.61 9.10 3.27
CA VAL A 76 3.11 7.76 3.62
C VAL A 76 2.16 6.62 3.23
N LYS A 77 0.98 6.92 2.66
CA LYS A 77 0.02 5.91 2.19
C LYS A 77 0.64 4.85 1.28
N MET A 78 1.53 5.28 0.38
CA MET A 78 2.22 4.36 -0.54
C MET A 78 2.97 3.26 0.21
N TRP A 79 3.64 3.60 1.32
CA TRP A 79 4.38 2.63 2.13
C TRP A 79 3.45 1.62 2.80
N VAL A 80 2.30 2.08 3.28
CA VAL A 80 1.28 1.19 3.86
C VAL A 80 0.71 0.25 2.80
N ARG A 81 0.41 0.75 1.60
CA ARG A 81 -0.05 -0.09 0.47
C ARG A 81 0.96 -1.17 0.09
N LEU A 82 2.26 -0.85 0.12
CA LEU A 82 3.31 -1.82 -0.18
C LEU A 82 3.51 -2.86 0.94
N GLY A 83 3.26 -2.49 2.20
CA GLY A 83 3.41 -3.37 3.36
C GLY A 83 2.17 -4.18 3.73
N CYS A 84 1.02 -3.89 3.11
CA CYS A 84 -0.27 -4.48 3.43
C CYS A 84 -0.89 -5.23 2.24
N GLY A 85 -1.55 -6.34 2.55
CA GLY A 85 -2.54 -6.98 1.71
C GLY A 85 -3.95 -6.60 2.16
N PHE A 86 -4.94 -6.81 1.31
CA PHE A 86 -6.31 -6.40 1.54
C PHE A 86 -7.24 -7.59 1.39
N GLU A 87 -7.96 -7.91 2.46
CA GLU A 87 -9.01 -8.92 2.45
C GLU A 87 -10.32 -8.23 2.10
N VAL A 88 -10.84 -8.55 0.91
CA VAL A 88 -12.01 -7.89 0.36
C VAL A 88 -13.28 -8.41 1.02
N GLY A 89 -14.06 -7.50 1.60
CA GLY A 89 -15.42 -7.73 2.05
C GLY A 89 -16.38 -7.04 1.08
N SER A 90 -16.79 -5.81 1.42
CA SER A 90 -17.70 -4.98 0.62
C SER A 90 -17.04 -4.37 -0.61
N GLY A 91 -15.70 -4.31 -0.66
CA GLY A 91 -14.93 -3.70 -1.75
C GLY A 91 -14.99 -2.17 -1.78
N SER A 92 -15.55 -1.53 -0.76
CA SER A 92 -15.75 -0.07 -0.72
C SER A 92 -14.51 0.73 -0.28
N ALA A 93 -13.54 0.06 0.35
CA ALA A 93 -12.32 0.68 0.87
C ALA A 93 -11.04 0.08 0.28
N THR A 94 -11.17 -0.78 -0.73
CA THR A 94 -10.03 -1.39 -1.42
C THR A 94 -9.99 -0.89 -2.86
N SER A 95 -8.84 -0.39 -3.29
CA SER A 95 -8.61 0.04 -4.68
C SER A 95 -8.43 -1.18 -5.57
N PHE A 96 -9.18 -1.22 -6.66
CA PHE A 96 -9.16 -2.36 -7.58
C PHE A 96 -7.78 -2.57 -8.22
N TRP A 97 -7.15 -1.50 -8.69
CA TRP A 97 -5.90 -1.59 -9.45
C TRP A 97 -4.64 -1.48 -8.59
N HIS A 98 -4.71 -0.72 -7.49
CA HIS A 98 -3.52 -0.28 -6.76
C HIS A 98 -3.20 -1.09 -5.52
N ASP A 99 -4.19 -1.72 -4.90
CA ASP A 99 -4.04 -2.46 -3.66
C ASP A 99 -3.83 -3.96 -3.96
N VAL A 100 -3.06 -4.66 -3.12
CA VAL A 100 -2.82 -6.11 -3.27
C VAL A 100 -3.92 -6.87 -2.55
N TRP A 101 -4.97 -7.23 -3.28
CA TRP A 101 -6.13 -7.93 -2.72
C TRP A 101 -6.37 -9.31 -3.34
N GLU A 102 -5.74 -9.62 -4.46
CA GLU A 102 -5.69 -10.94 -5.08
C GLU A 102 -4.23 -11.27 -5.41
N GLY A 103 -3.77 -12.46 -5.03
CA GLY A 103 -2.38 -12.89 -5.24
C GLY A 103 -1.34 -12.06 -4.45
N ASP A 104 -0.15 -11.91 -5.03
CA ASP A 104 1.01 -11.27 -4.37
C ASP A 104 1.35 -9.88 -4.92
N THR A 105 0.71 -9.45 -6.02
CA THR A 105 1.02 -8.17 -6.68
C THR A 105 -0.23 -7.42 -7.08
N PRO A 106 -0.20 -6.07 -7.16
CA PRO A 106 -1.35 -5.29 -7.60
C PRO A 106 -1.76 -5.65 -9.03
N LEU A 107 -3.07 -5.72 -9.30
CA LEU A 107 -3.61 -6.10 -10.61
C LEU A 107 -3.12 -5.23 -11.77
N LYS A 108 -2.80 -3.95 -11.54
CA LYS A 108 -2.21 -3.08 -12.58
C LYS A 108 -0.86 -3.59 -13.10
N SER A 109 -0.14 -4.36 -12.29
CA SER A 109 1.18 -4.91 -12.63
C SER A 109 1.02 -6.22 -13.41
N MET A 110 -0.03 -6.99 -13.10
CA MET A 110 -0.38 -8.22 -13.82
C MET A 110 -1.05 -7.94 -15.16
N PHE A 111 -1.88 -6.89 -15.24
CA PHE A 111 -2.67 -6.53 -16.41
C PHE A 111 -2.44 -5.06 -16.84
N PRO A 112 -1.22 -4.69 -17.26
CA PRO A 112 -0.87 -3.31 -17.57
C PRO A 112 -1.69 -2.74 -18.75
N GLU A 113 -1.96 -3.54 -19.77
CA GLU A 113 -2.70 -3.10 -20.96
C GLU A 113 -4.18 -2.78 -20.66
N LEU A 114 -4.81 -3.62 -19.82
CA LEU A 114 -6.17 -3.37 -19.34
C LEU A 114 -6.23 -2.13 -18.46
N PHE A 115 -5.25 -1.96 -17.57
CA PHE A 115 -5.14 -0.79 -16.71
C PHE A 115 -5.03 0.51 -17.51
N GLU A 116 -4.24 0.52 -18.59
CA GLU A 116 -4.15 1.68 -19.49
C GLU A 116 -5.44 1.93 -20.29
N GLY A 117 -6.20 0.88 -20.60
CA GLY A 117 -7.50 0.97 -21.25
C GLY A 117 -8.64 1.50 -20.38
N CYS A 118 -8.48 1.54 -19.05
CA CYS A 118 -9.53 1.94 -18.11
C CYS A 118 -9.86 3.43 -18.16
N GLN A 119 -11.15 3.75 -17.95
CA GLN A 119 -11.59 5.14 -17.90
C GLN A 119 -11.15 5.85 -16.63
N ASP A 120 -11.22 5.15 -15.51
CA ASP A 120 -10.80 5.63 -14.20
C ASP A 120 -9.92 4.57 -13.55
N LYS A 121 -8.72 5.00 -13.16
CA LYS A 121 -7.67 4.14 -12.59
C LYS A 121 -7.77 4.07 -11.06
N ASN A 122 -8.49 4.99 -10.43
CA ASN A 122 -8.59 5.14 -8.98
C ASN A 122 -9.94 4.64 -8.42
N LEU A 123 -10.50 3.60 -9.04
CA LEU A 123 -11.76 3.00 -8.60
C LEU A 123 -11.55 2.05 -7.43
N THR A 124 -12.55 2.00 -6.55
CA THR A 124 -12.67 0.90 -5.59
C THR A 124 -13.18 -0.36 -6.27
N ILE A 125 -13.04 -1.51 -5.63
CA ILE A 125 -13.57 -2.79 -6.15
C ILE A 125 -15.08 -2.68 -6.35
N LEU A 126 -15.82 -2.14 -5.38
CA LEU A 126 -17.27 -1.96 -5.46
C LEU A 126 -17.69 -1.08 -6.64
N GLU A 127 -16.95 0.01 -6.89
CA GLU A 127 -17.22 0.89 -8.04
C GLU A 127 -16.86 0.22 -9.36
N THR A 128 -15.80 -0.59 -9.37
CA THR A 128 -15.37 -1.34 -10.56
C THR A 128 -16.43 -2.35 -10.96
N VAL A 129 -16.95 -3.14 -10.01
CA VAL A 129 -18.03 -4.11 -10.24
C VAL A 129 -19.24 -3.43 -10.89
N LYS A 130 -19.66 -2.27 -10.39
CA LYS A 130 -20.78 -1.50 -10.97
C LYS A 130 -20.49 -1.08 -12.41
N LYS A 131 -19.30 -0.53 -12.67
CA LYS A 131 -18.91 -0.12 -14.04
C LYS A 131 -18.80 -1.29 -15.01
N VAL A 132 -18.43 -2.47 -14.52
CA VAL A 132 -18.39 -3.69 -15.33
C VAL A 132 -19.80 -4.11 -15.73
N GLN A 133 -20.76 -4.08 -14.81
CA GLN A 133 -22.16 -4.35 -15.10
C GLN A 133 -22.75 -3.34 -16.11
N GLU A 134 -22.30 -2.08 -16.06
CA GLU A 134 -22.68 -1.02 -17.00
C GLU A 134 -21.89 -1.05 -18.33
N ASN A 135 -20.93 -1.95 -18.50
CA ASN A 135 -19.99 -1.98 -19.64
C ASN A 135 -19.23 -0.65 -19.85
N SER A 136 -18.97 0.09 -18.77
CA SER A 136 -18.36 1.43 -18.79
C SER A 136 -16.93 1.47 -18.20
N LEU A 137 -16.33 0.31 -17.92
CA LEU A 137 -15.00 0.24 -17.31
C LEU A 137 -13.87 0.72 -18.25
N PHE A 138 -13.96 0.38 -19.53
CA PHE A 138 -12.92 0.67 -20.53
C PHE A 138 -13.34 1.81 -21.47
N ARG A 139 -12.37 2.66 -21.87
CA ARG A 139 -12.58 3.73 -22.86
C ARG A 139 -12.64 3.21 -24.30
N ARG A 140 -12.13 2.00 -24.53
CA ARG A 140 -11.99 1.37 -25.83
C ARG A 140 -12.55 -0.04 -25.81
N SER A 141 -12.90 -0.55 -26.99
CA SER A 141 -13.26 -1.96 -27.17
C SER A 141 -12.00 -2.82 -27.03
N LEU A 142 -12.10 -3.91 -26.27
CA LEU A 142 -11.00 -4.86 -26.05
C LEU A 142 -10.82 -5.73 -27.30
N ARG A 143 -9.56 -6.01 -27.68
CA ARG A 143 -9.23 -6.81 -28.88
C ARG A 143 -8.02 -7.70 -28.62
N GLY A 144 -7.97 -8.85 -29.28
CA GLY A 144 -6.82 -9.76 -29.20
C GLY A 144 -6.55 -10.24 -27.77
N GLU A 145 -5.33 -10.05 -27.29
CA GLU A 145 -4.86 -10.47 -25.97
C GLU A 145 -5.64 -9.81 -24.81
N ASP A 146 -6.09 -8.56 -24.98
CA ASP A 146 -6.92 -7.87 -23.99
C ASP A 146 -8.20 -8.66 -23.65
N VAL A 147 -8.79 -9.38 -24.62
CA VAL A 147 -10.01 -10.16 -24.41
C VAL A 147 -9.74 -11.37 -23.54
N GLN A 148 -8.58 -12.01 -23.70
CA GLN A 148 -8.15 -13.14 -22.89
C GLN A 148 -7.83 -12.69 -21.46
N ASN A 149 -7.06 -11.60 -21.33
CA ASN A 149 -6.76 -11.00 -20.03
C ASN A 149 -8.04 -10.56 -19.30
N TRP A 150 -9.01 -10.03 -20.04
CA TRP A 150 -10.30 -9.65 -19.49
C TRP A 150 -11.14 -10.83 -19.03
N ALA A 151 -11.09 -11.97 -19.72
CA ALA A 151 -11.78 -13.19 -19.29
C ALA A 151 -11.27 -13.66 -17.92
N VAL A 152 -9.95 -13.66 -17.73
CA VAL A 152 -9.32 -14.00 -16.43
C VAL A 152 -9.72 -12.99 -15.36
N LEU A 153 -9.64 -11.69 -15.67
CA LEU A 153 -9.98 -10.64 -14.72
C LEU A 153 -11.46 -10.68 -14.32
N SER A 154 -12.36 -11.01 -15.26
CA SER A 154 -13.79 -11.16 -15.01
C SER A 154 -14.09 -12.32 -14.06
N GLU A 155 -13.34 -13.42 -14.16
CA GLU A 155 -13.46 -14.54 -13.22
C GLU A 155 -13.03 -14.13 -11.81
N ILE A 156 -11.94 -13.36 -11.68
CA ILE A 156 -11.49 -12.81 -10.40
C ILE A 156 -12.58 -11.91 -9.81
N ILE A 157 -13.13 -10.98 -10.61
CA ILE A 157 -14.20 -10.06 -10.19
C ILE A 157 -15.43 -10.84 -9.69
N GLY A 158 -15.85 -11.89 -10.41
CA GLY A 158 -17.00 -12.71 -10.04
C GLY A 158 -16.85 -13.46 -8.71
N ARG A 159 -15.61 -13.74 -8.27
CA ARG A 159 -15.35 -14.32 -6.93
C ARG A 159 -15.58 -13.31 -5.81
N VAL A 160 -15.30 -12.04 -6.06
CA VAL A 160 -15.34 -10.96 -5.06
C VAL A 160 -16.76 -10.50 -4.75
N GLU A 161 -17.69 -10.58 -5.71
CA GLU A 161 -19.11 -10.22 -5.51
C GLU A 161 -19.79 -10.99 -4.35
N ARG A 162 -19.18 -12.08 -3.88
CA ARG A 162 -19.68 -12.92 -2.79
C ARG A 162 -19.21 -12.52 -1.40
N GLY A 163 -18.34 -11.50 -1.29
CA GLY A 163 -17.81 -11.02 -0.02
C GLY A 163 -18.89 -10.35 0.85
N VAL A 164 -18.99 -10.77 2.12
CA VAL A 164 -19.90 -10.16 3.10
C VAL A 164 -19.07 -9.61 4.27
N GLY A 165 -19.18 -8.30 4.53
CA GLY A 165 -18.52 -7.64 5.65
C GLY A 165 -17.67 -6.42 5.25
N PRO A 166 -17.02 -5.74 6.21
CA PRO A 166 -16.10 -4.65 5.90
C PRO A 166 -14.77 -5.18 5.36
N ASP A 167 -14.16 -4.43 4.45
CA ASP A 167 -12.79 -4.68 3.99
C ASP A 167 -11.81 -4.64 5.16
N ARG A 168 -10.80 -5.52 5.15
CA ARG A 168 -9.77 -5.60 6.18
C ARG A 168 -8.39 -5.50 5.58
N ILE A 169 -7.47 -4.89 6.31
CA ILE A 169 -6.06 -4.89 5.93
C ILE A 169 -5.30 -5.96 6.70
N ARG A 170 -4.35 -6.61 6.03
CA ARG A 170 -3.45 -7.61 6.59
C ARG A 170 -2.01 -7.14 6.43
N TRP A 171 -1.23 -7.22 7.50
CA TRP A 171 0.20 -6.91 7.44
C TRP A 171 0.96 -8.06 6.76
N LEU A 172 1.78 -7.74 5.75
CA LEU A 172 2.53 -8.74 4.97
C LEU A 172 4.01 -8.83 5.37
N LEU A 173 4.58 -7.78 5.95
CA LEU A 173 6.03 -7.73 6.24
C LEU A 173 6.45 -8.58 7.45
N ASP A 174 5.52 -8.89 8.36
CA ASP A 174 5.79 -9.67 9.57
C ASP A 174 4.57 -10.52 9.94
N LYS A 175 4.82 -11.77 10.36
CA LYS A 175 3.81 -12.72 10.83
C LYS A 175 3.11 -12.26 12.11
N LYS A 176 3.77 -11.46 12.94
CA LYS A 176 3.22 -10.96 14.21
C LYS A 176 2.29 -9.75 14.06
N GLY A 177 2.10 -9.25 12.83
CA GLY A 177 1.34 -8.04 12.54
C GLY A 177 2.23 -6.79 12.47
N PHE A 178 1.60 -5.62 12.41
CA PHE A 178 2.30 -4.36 12.16
C PHE A 178 3.39 -4.08 13.21
N SER A 179 4.60 -3.79 12.72
CA SER A 179 5.70 -3.27 13.55
C SER A 179 6.37 -2.08 12.86
N SER A 180 6.67 -1.03 13.62
CA SER A 180 7.38 0.15 13.08
C SER A 180 8.77 -0.19 12.56
N SER A 181 9.41 -1.25 13.07
CA SER A 181 10.68 -1.76 12.54
C SER A 181 10.51 -2.32 11.12
N SER A 182 9.54 -3.21 10.90
CA SER A 182 9.39 -3.86 9.58
C SER A 182 9.10 -2.84 8.46
N ILE A 183 8.26 -1.84 8.72
CA ILE A 183 8.02 -0.77 7.74
C ILE A 183 9.20 0.20 7.63
N TYR A 184 9.96 0.45 8.71
CA TYR A 184 11.19 1.24 8.65
C TYR A 184 12.20 0.57 7.71
N ASP A 185 12.40 -0.73 7.86
CA ASP A 185 13.31 -1.51 7.01
C ASP A 185 12.87 -1.46 5.54
N LEU A 186 11.55 -1.53 5.28
CA LEU A 186 11.01 -1.34 3.93
C LEU A 186 11.29 0.06 3.36
N ILE A 187 11.12 1.11 4.17
CA ILE A 187 11.33 2.51 3.75
C ILE A 187 12.79 2.77 3.40
N VAL A 188 13.72 2.30 4.23
CA VAL A 188 15.15 2.62 4.09
C VAL A 188 15.85 1.70 3.09
N TYR A 189 15.55 0.40 3.07
CA TYR A 189 16.32 -0.56 2.27
C TYR A 189 15.59 -1.07 1.05
N ARG A 190 14.25 -1.07 1.06
CA ARG A 190 13.42 -1.60 -0.05
C ARG A 190 13.83 -3.03 -0.48
N GLY A 191 14.51 -3.79 0.38
CA GLY A 191 15.05 -5.12 0.07
C GLY A 191 16.43 -5.16 -0.60
N VAL A 192 17.16 -4.04 -0.70
CA VAL A 192 18.51 -3.97 -1.27
C VAL A 192 19.56 -4.04 -0.17
N VAL A 193 20.49 -4.99 -0.31
CA VAL A 193 21.64 -5.17 0.61
C VAL A 193 22.92 -4.79 -0.10
N ASP A 194 23.72 -3.90 0.51
CA ASP A 194 25.05 -3.54 0.00
C ASP A 194 26.12 -4.48 0.61
N VAL A 195 26.53 -5.45 -0.19
CA VAL A 195 27.51 -6.48 0.20
C VAL A 195 28.90 -5.88 0.39
N ASP A 196 29.28 -4.87 -0.38
CA ASP A 196 30.60 -4.24 -0.30
C ASP A 196 30.73 -3.44 0.99
N SER A 197 29.69 -2.68 1.34
CA SER A 197 29.64 -1.95 2.61
C SER A 197 29.68 -2.89 3.82
N MET A 198 29.06 -4.08 3.76
CA MET A 198 29.18 -5.07 4.83
C MET A 198 30.62 -5.52 5.09
N ILE A 199 31.42 -5.67 4.05
CA ILE A 199 32.83 -6.07 4.16
C ILE A 199 33.61 -4.96 4.83
N ILE A 200 33.40 -3.70 4.42
CA ILE A 200 34.08 -2.53 4.98
C ILE A 200 33.81 -2.39 6.49
N TRP A 201 32.56 -2.56 6.94
CA TRP A 201 32.24 -2.43 8.37
C TRP A 201 32.66 -3.62 9.23
N LYS A 202 32.94 -4.78 8.62
CA LYS A 202 33.47 -5.95 9.32
C LYS A 202 35.00 -5.90 9.48
N CYS A 203 35.69 -5.04 8.73
CA CYS A 203 37.12 -4.84 8.92
C CYS A 203 37.37 -4.15 10.27
N GLY A 204 38.06 -4.86 11.17
CA GLY A 204 38.63 -4.25 12.38
C GLY A 204 39.64 -3.19 11.96
N VAL A 205 39.55 -2.01 12.56
CA VAL A 205 40.55 -0.95 12.38
C VAL A 205 41.89 -1.46 12.96
N PRO A 206 43.03 -1.27 12.27
CA PRO A 206 44.35 -1.67 12.77
C PRO A 206 44.70 -1.06 14.13
#